data_AF-A0A0J8TWY1-F1
#
_entry.id   AF-A0A0J8TWY1-F1
#
_cell.length_a   1.000
_cell.length_b   1.000
_cell.length_c   1.000
_cell.angle_alpha   90.00
_cell.angle_beta   90.00
_cell.angle_gamma   90.00
#
_symmetry.space_group_name_H-M   'P 1'
#
loop_
_entity.id
_entity.type
_entity.pdbx_description
1 polymer ?
#
loop_
_entity_poly.entity_id
_entity_poly.type
_entity_poly.pdbx_seq_one_letter_code
_entity_poly.pdbx_strand_id
1 'polypeptide(L)'
;MADAQLCRYPSKKLFTDEDSAFAGAEAIRAKVEASGGTYDQLYPYQCPGADHWHLSSKRQGTATCPICFDNEAPAWFGGEVWVIGAHEHAGEPCQGSGAHAQDERLGSARAALSILGAVGGMDRGVLDIFAAALDGWEGDISALVLARRRANAAEREVERLRVELAQSTDCRICDGYGVTGHGPDQYTDCHCPCHAGCTAWDAPGMPDDAVQAHDSGVDPTVPGGHHA
;
A
#
# COMPACT_ATOMS: atom_id res chain seq x y z
N MET A 1 23.91 -16.84 -7.48
CA MET A 1 22.85 -16.79 -6.46
C MET A 1 22.34 -15.37 -6.47
N ALA A 2 21.02 -15.16 -6.62
CA ALA A 2 20.44 -13.82 -6.60
C ALA A 2 20.83 -13.11 -5.29
N ASP A 3 21.34 -11.88 -5.39
CA ASP A 3 21.80 -11.14 -4.23
C ASP A 3 20.58 -10.63 -3.43
N ALA A 4 20.19 -11.42 -2.42
CA ALA A 4 19.02 -11.12 -1.60
C ALA A 4 19.13 -9.77 -0.86
N GLN A 5 20.35 -9.24 -0.68
CA GLN A 5 20.57 -7.93 -0.05
C GLN A 5 20.11 -6.77 -0.94
N LEU A 6 20.09 -6.95 -2.26
CA LEU A 6 19.62 -5.95 -3.22
C LEU A 6 18.12 -6.11 -3.53
N CYS A 7 17.46 -7.14 -2.98
CA CYS A 7 16.03 -7.34 -3.15
C CYS A 7 15.22 -6.24 -2.48
N ARG A 8 14.42 -5.53 -3.26
CA ARG A 8 13.48 -4.53 -2.75
C ARG A 8 12.33 -5.14 -1.93
N TYR A 9 12.03 -6.44 -2.15
CA TYR A 9 10.92 -7.16 -1.53
C TYR A 9 11.39 -8.46 -0.86
N PRO A 10 12.26 -8.38 0.18
CA PRO A 10 12.96 -9.56 0.72
C PRO A 10 12.03 -10.59 1.37
N SER A 11 10.80 -10.20 1.72
CA SER A 11 9.79 -11.11 2.27
C SER A 11 9.06 -11.94 1.22
N LYS A 12 9.18 -11.59 -0.07
CA LYS A 12 8.53 -12.33 -1.15
C LYS A 12 9.38 -13.52 -1.58
N LYS A 13 8.71 -14.55 -2.11
CA LYS A 13 9.40 -15.66 -2.76
C LYS A 13 10.24 -15.14 -3.93
N LEU A 14 11.46 -15.63 -4.01
CA LEU A 14 12.47 -15.28 -5.01
C LEU A 14 12.53 -16.39 -6.07
N PHE A 15 12.61 -15.99 -7.32
CA PHE A 15 12.80 -16.87 -8.47
C PHE A 15 14.04 -16.41 -9.24
N THR A 16 14.84 -17.35 -9.75
CA THR A 16 16.11 -17.02 -10.40
C THR A 16 15.92 -16.34 -11.76
N ASP A 17 14.80 -16.64 -12.42
CA ASP A 17 14.52 -16.28 -13.80
C ASP A 17 12.99 -16.25 -14.02
N GLU A 18 12.58 -15.76 -15.19
CA GLU A 18 11.18 -15.63 -15.56
C GLU A 18 10.47 -17.00 -15.63
N ASP A 19 11.11 -18.00 -16.23
CA ASP A 19 10.55 -19.34 -16.39
C ASP A 19 10.26 -20.00 -15.04
N SER A 20 11.17 -19.88 -14.07
CA SER A 20 10.99 -20.38 -12.71
C SER A 20 9.90 -19.63 -11.95
N ALA A 21 9.71 -18.33 -12.22
CA ALA A 21 8.59 -17.57 -11.68
C ALA A 21 7.25 -18.06 -12.27
N PHE A 22 7.16 -18.29 -13.59
CA PHE A 22 5.98 -18.88 -14.22
C PHE A 22 5.67 -20.28 -13.67
N ALA A 23 6.67 -21.17 -13.59
CA ALA A 23 6.51 -22.48 -12.99
C ALA A 23 6.07 -22.39 -11.52
N GLY A 24 6.58 -21.39 -10.79
CA GLY A 24 6.14 -21.07 -9.44
C GLY A 24 4.67 -20.66 -9.34
N ALA A 25 4.18 -19.84 -10.27
CA ALA A 25 2.79 -19.43 -10.33
C ALA A 25 1.85 -20.62 -10.60
N GLU A 26 2.21 -21.49 -11.55
CA GLU A 26 1.45 -22.71 -11.86
C GLU A 26 1.46 -23.71 -10.70
N ALA A 27 2.57 -23.86 -9.97
CA ALA A 27 2.63 -24.70 -8.79
C ALA A 27 1.71 -24.19 -7.66
N ILE A 28 1.62 -22.87 -7.49
CA ILE A 28 0.69 -22.25 -6.53
C ILE A 28 -0.75 -22.49 -6.97
N ARG A 29 -1.06 -22.31 -8.26
CA ARG A 29 -2.37 -22.58 -8.84
C ARG A 29 -2.83 -24.01 -8.56
N ALA A 30 -2.01 -24.99 -8.94
CA ALA A 30 -2.34 -26.40 -8.73
C ALA A 30 -2.62 -26.73 -7.26
N LYS A 31 -1.85 -26.13 -6.33
CA LYS A 31 -2.06 -26.33 -4.88
C LYS A 31 -3.37 -25.72 -4.38
N VAL A 32 -3.73 -24.51 -4.85
CA VAL A 32 -4.98 -23.84 -4.47
C VAL A 32 -6.19 -24.61 -5.00
N GLU A 33 -6.16 -24.98 -6.29
CA GLU A 33 -7.24 -25.72 -6.94
C GLU A 33 -7.42 -27.12 -6.31
N ALA A 34 -6.33 -27.83 -6.00
CA ALA A 34 -6.39 -29.13 -5.31
C ALA A 34 -6.98 -29.03 -3.89
N SER A 35 -6.91 -27.85 -3.26
CA SER A 35 -7.50 -27.58 -1.94
C SER A 35 -8.95 -27.11 -2.03
N GLY A 36 -9.54 -27.06 -3.23
CA GLY A 36 -10.89 -26.56 -3.47
C GLY A 36 -11.01 -25.04 -3.41
N GLY A 37 -9.90 -24.30 -3.42
CA GLY A 37 -9.88 -22.85 -3.42
C GLY A 37 -9.98 -22.24 -4.82
N THR A 38 -10.34 -20.96 -4.88
CA THR A 38 -10.26 -20.16 -6.11
C THR A 38 -8.85 -19.58 -6.26
N TYR A 39 -8.22 -19.82 -7.40
CA TYR A 39 -6.91 -19.27 -7.71
C TYR A 39 -7.03 -17.84 -8.25
N ASP A 40 -6.41 -16.89 -7.54
CA ASP A 40 -6.14 -15.55 -8.06
C ASP A 40 -4.89 -15.58 -8.93
N GLN A 41 -5.03 -15.16 -10.20
CA GLN A 41 -3.92 -15.16 -11.15
C GLN A 41 -2.72 -14.40 -10.60
N LEU A 42 -1.57 -15.07 -10.57
CA LEU A 42 -0.28 -14.46 -10.24
C LEU A 42 0.50 -14.14 -11.52
N TYR A 43 1.21 -13.03 -11.49
CA TYR A 43 1.97 -12.48 -12.61
C TYR A 43 3.44 -12.33 -12.20
N PRO A 44 4.36 -12.93 -12.96
CA PRO A 44 5.79 -12.70 -12.80
C PRO A 44 6.18 -11.23 -13.05
N TYR A 45 7.17 -10.75 -12.30
CA TYR A 45 7.87 -9.49 -12.60
C TYR A 45 9.32 -9.53 -12.11
N GLN A 46 10.21 -8.83 -12.82
CA GLN A 46 11.60 -8.67 -12.42
C GLN A 46 11.72 -7.68 -11.26
N CYS A 47 12.59 -7.99 -10.31
CA CYS A 47 12.86 -7.11 -9.17
C CYS A 47 13.57 -5.83 -9.65
N PRO A 48 13.07 -4.62 -9.31
CA PRO A 48 13.68 -3.38 -9.76
C PRO A 48 15.10 -3.11 -9.25
N GLY A 49 15.55 -3.81 -8.21
CA GLY A 49 16.85 -3.58 -7.58
C GLY A 49 17.84 -4.73 -7.73
N ALA A 50 17.44 -5.84 -8.38
CA ALA A 50 18.26 -7.05 -8.40
C ALA A 50 17.85 -8.01 -9.51
N ASP A 51 18.78 -8.87 -9.91
CA ASP A 51 18.56 -9.88 -10.94
C ASP A 51 17.86 -11.11 -10.38
N HIS A 52 16.55 -10.98 -10.13
CA HIS A 52 15.64 -12.07 -9.78
C HIS A 52 14.19 -11.67 -10.04
N TRP A 53 13.29 -12.64 -9.91
CA TRP A 53 11.88 -12.51 -10.22
C TRP A 53 11.00 -12.75 -8.99
N HIS A 54 9.81 -12.16 -9.02
CA HIS A 54 8.78 -12.25 -8.01
C HIS A 54 7.41 -12.52 -8.64
N LEU A 55 6.43 -12.85 -7.80
CA LEU A 55 5.03 -12.96 -8.18
C LEU A 55 4.20 -11.82 -7.56
N SER A 56 3.23 -11.35 -8.34
CA SER A 56 2.27 -10.31 -7.95
C SER A 56 0.85 -10.75 -8.28
N SER A 57 -0.14 -10.37 -7.47
CA SER A 57 -1.56 -10.56 -7.80
C SER A 57 -2.08 -9.52 -8.80
N LYS A 58 -1.27 -8.52 -9.14
CA LYS A 58 -1.60 -7.51 -10.15
C LYS A 58 -0.92 -7.85 -11.45
N ARG A 59 -1.62 -7.65 -12.57
CA ARG A 59 -1.03 -7.79 -13.91
C ARG A 59 0.17 -6.85 -14.04
N GLN A 60 1.25 -7.37 -14.61
CA GLN A 60 2.52 -6.68 -14.80
C GLN A 60 2.68 -6.33 -16.28
N GLY A 61 3.49 -5.32 -16.58
CA GLY A 61 3.76 -4.84 -17.94
C GLY A 61 4.70 -3.64 -17.93
N THR A 62 4.72 -2.88 -19.01
CA THR A 62 5.44 -1.62 -19.14
C THR A 62 4.47 -0.51 -19.51
N ALA A 63 4.80 0.73 -19.14
CA ALA A 63 4.03 1.92 -19.49
C ALA A 63 4.89 3.17 -19.47
N THR A 64 4.41 4.26 -20.08
CA THR A 64 5.15 5.53 -20.09
C THR A 64 5.10 6.22 -18.73
N CYS A 65 6.28 6.42 -18.13
CA CYS A 65 6.43 7.15 -16.89
C CYS A 65 6.15 8.65 -17.12
N PRO A 66 5.23 9.29 -16.38
CA PRO A 66 4.90 10.70 -16.60
C PRO A 66 5.97 11.67 -16.08
N ILE A 67 7.02 11.17 -15.42
CA ILE A 67 8.07 12.00 -14.82
C ILE A 67 9.33 12.00 -15.67
N CYS A 68 9.84 10.82 -16.05
CA CYS A 68 11.04 10.70 -16.88
C CYS A 68 10.75 10.44 -18.36
N PHE A 69 9.48 10.24 -18.73
CA PHE A 69 9.02 9.94 -20.09
C PHE A 69 9.62 8.67 -20.72
N ASP A 70 10.21 7.80 -19.90
CA ASP A 70 10.59 6.45 -20.32
C ASP A 70 9.33 5.65 -20.65
N ASN A 71 9.24 5.15 -21.88
CA ASN A 71 8.11 4.40 -22.42
C ASN A 71 8.14 2.91 -22.07
N GLU A 72 9.22 2.42 -21.47
CA GLU A 72 9.39 1.02 -21.06
C GLU A 72 9.48 0.86 -19.54
N ALA A 73 9.05 1.87 -18.77
CA ALA A 73 9.07 1.80 -17.33
C ALA A 73 8.18 0.62 -16.84
N PRO A 74 8.69 -0.29 -15.98
CA PRO A 74 7.91 -1.34 -15.35
C PRO A 74 6.64 -0.76 -14.73
N ALA A 75 5.51 -1.44 -14.91
CA ALA A 75 4.22 -0.99 -14.41
C ALA A 75 3.33 -2.16 -14.00
N TRP A 76 2.36 -1.89 -13.14
CA TRP A 76 1.29 -2.85 -12.82
C TRP A 76 -0.09 -2.25 -13.03
N PHE A 77 -1.05 -3.09 -13.40
CA PHE A 77 -2.42 -2.66 -13.63
C PHE A 77 -3.19 -2.57 -12.31
N GLY A 78 -3.61 -1.35 -11.95
CA GLY A 78 -4.38 -1.06 -10.74
C GLY A 78 -5.86 -1.46 -10.81
N GLY A 79 -6.35 -1.84 -11.99
CA GLY A 79 -7.75 -2.19 -12.26
C GLY A 79 -8.40 -1.28 -13.30
N GLU A 80 -7.98 -0.01 -13.33
CA GLU A 80 -8.45 1.00 -14.30
C GLU A 80 -7.29 1.65 -15.05
N VAL A 81 -6.15 1.83 -14.37
CA VAL A 81 -4.97 2.52 -14.88
C VAL A 81 -3.70 1.72 -14.57
N TRP A 82 -2.69 1.91 -15.41
CA TRP A 82 -1.33 1.45 -15.13
C TRP A 82 -0.68 2.35 -14.09
N VAL A 83 0.01 1.74 -13.13
CA VAL A 83 0.79 2.43 -12.09
C VAL A 83 2.26 2.09 -12.30
N ILE A 84 3.08 3.13 -12.37
CA ILE A 84 4.50 3.04 -12.64
C ILE A 84 5.21 2.39 -11.45
N GLY A 85 5.97 1.35 -11.75
CA GLY A 85 6.83 0.66 -10.83
C GLY A 85 8.12 1.41 -10.53
N ALA A 86 8.85 0.87 -9.56
CA ALA A 86 10.20 1.36 -9.32
C ALA A 86 11.07 1.05 -10.54
N HIS A 87 11.82 2.06 -10.98
CA HIS A 87 12.76 1.99 -12.08
C HIS A 87 13.82 3.07 -11.89
N GLU A 88 14.91 2.96 -12.63
CA GLU A 88 15.97 3.95 -12.65
C GLU A 88 15.88 4.77 -13.94
N HIS A 89 16.29 6.02 -13.86
CA HIS A 89 16.45 6.88 -15.03
C HIS A 89 17.73 7.70 -14.85
N ALA A 90 18.61 7.66 -15.85
CA ALA A 90 19.94 8.28 -15.79
C ALA A 90 20.79 7.81 -14.59
N GLY A 91 20.64 6.55 -14.17
CA GLY A 91 21.41 5.95 -13.06
C GLY A 91 20.90 6.31 -11.66
N GLU A 92 19.76 6.99 -11.55
CA GLU A 92 19.15 7.36 -10.27
C GLU A 92 17.74 6.77 -10.16
N PRO A 93 17.25 6.45 -8.94
CA PRO A 93 15.88 6.02 -8.73
C PRO A 93 14.88 7.06 -9.25
N CYS A 94 14.08 6.68 -10.24
CA CYS A 94 13.13 7.59 -10.82
C CYS A 94 12.01 7.91 -9.82
N GLN A 95 11.75 9.21 -9.67
CA GLN A 95 10.67 9.67 -8.81
C GLN A 95 9.30 9.26 -9.34
N GLY A 96 9.13 8.77 -10.57
CA GLY A 96 7.85 8.36 -11.14
C GLY A 96 7.20 7.14 -10.48
N SER A 97 7.93 6.38 -9.65
CA SER A 97 7.37 5.22 -8.96
C SER A 97 6.10 5.55 -8.16
N GLY A 98 5.05 4.75 -8.34
CA GLY A 98 3.73 4.93 -7.77
C GLY A 98 2.83 5.95 -8.47
N ALA A 99 3.31 6.64 -9.52
CA ALA A 99 2.47 7.53 -10.32
C ALA A 99 1.60 6.72 -11.30
N HIS A 100 0.47 7.29 -11.72
CA HIS A 100 -0.27 6.73 -12.85
C HIS A 100 0.56 6.92 -14.12
N ALA A 101 0.58 5.89 -14.97
CA ALA A 101 1.22 5.99 -16.27
C ALA A 101 0.56 7.10 -17.11
N GLN A 102 1.34 7.67 -18.03
CA GLN A 102 0.79 8.61 -19.00
C GLN A 102 -0.29 7.89 -19.83
N ASP A 103 -1.43 8.56 -20.05
CA ASP A 103 -2.52 7.98 -20.83
C ASP A 103 -2.04 7.73 -22.27
N GLU A 104 -2.17 6.49 -22.77
CA GLU A 104 -1.82 6.16 -24.16
C GLU A 104 -2.64 7.00 -25.17
N ARG A 105 -3.83 7.47 -24.79
CA ARG A 105 -4.64 8.40 -25.60
C ARG A 105 -3.98 9.77 -25.73
N LEU A 106 -3.26 10.23 -24.71
CA LEU A 106 -2.45 11.46 -24.75
C LEU A 106 -1.28 11.32 -25.73
N GLY A 107 -0.56 10.20 -25.64
CA GLY A 107 0.51 9.87 -26.58
C GLY A 107 0.01 9.78 -28.02
N SER A 108 -1.12 9.10 -28.22
CA SER A 108 -1.77 8.99 -29.53
C SER A 108 -2.28 10.34 -30.05
N ALA A 109 -2.83 11.20 -29.19
CA ALA A 109 -3.27 12.54 -29.55
C ALA A 109 -2.09 13.44 -29.96
N ARG A 110 -0.95 13.38 -29.24
CA ARG A 110 0.28 14.10 -29.63
C ARG A 110 0.81 13.61 -30.98
N ALA A 111 0.89 12.30 -31.19
CA ALA A 111 1.31 11.73 -32.46
C ALA A 111 0.41 12.18 -33.63
N ALA A 112 -0.91 12.17 -33.41
CA ALA A 112 -1.88 12.65 -34.39
C ALA A 112 -1.72 14.15 -34.70
N LEU A 113 -1.54 15.00 -33.69
CA LEU A 113 -1.30 16.44 -33.87
C LEU A 113 0.00 16.72 -34.65
N SER A 114 1.06 15.97 -34.36
CA SER A 114 2.34 16.07 -35.08
C SER A 114 2.19 15.74 -36.57
N ILE A 115 1.47 14.64 -36.89
CA ILE A 115 1.18 14.25 -38.27
C ILE A 115 0.35 15.34 -38.96
N LEU A 116 -0.72 15.82 -38.33
CA LEU A 116 -1.59 16.86 -38.89
C LEU A 116 -0.84 18.17 -39.20
N GLY A 117 0.14 18.54 -38.35
CA GLY A 117 1.03 19.66 -38.61
C GLY A 117 2.01 19.44 -39.76
N ALA A 118 2.45 18.19 -39.97
CA ALA A 118 3.36 17.84 -41.05
C ALA A 118 2.69 17.75 -42.43
N VAL A 119 1.44 17.28 -42.50
CA VAL A 119 0.69 17.18 -43.77
C VAL A 119 -0.13 18.45 -44.12
N GLY A 120 -0.04 19.51 -43.33
CA GLY A 120 -0.70 20.79 -43.61
C GLY A 120 -2.23 20.73 -43.56
N GLY A 121 -2.79 19.74 -42.89
CA GLY A 121 -4.24 19.50 -42.82
C GLY A 121 -4.99 20.40 -41.82
N MET A 122 -4.26 21.13 -40.97
CA MET A 122 -4.83 22.01 -39.94
C MET A 122 -3.95 23.25 -39.77
N ASP A 123 -4.56 24.40 -39.49
CA ASP A 123 -3.81 25.65 -39.25
C ASP A 123 -2.85 25.49 -38.08
N ARG A 124 -1.61 25.99 -38.24
CA ARG A 124 -0.54 25.82 -37.27
C ARG A 124 -0.87 26.45 -35.92
N GLY A 125 -1.60 27.57 -35.91
CA GLY A 125 -2.06 28.22 -34.68
C GLY A 125 -3.08 27.38 -33.92
N VAL A 126 -3.94 26.64 -34.62
CA VAL A 126 -4.90 25.71 -33.99
C VAL A 126 -4.16 24.51 -33.37
N LEU A 127 -3.15 23.98 -34.05
CA LEU A 127 -2.31 22.89 -33.51
C LEU A 127 -1.53 23.32 -32.26
N ASP A 128 -0.99 24.54 -32.25
CA ASP A 128 -0.27 25.09 -31.11
C ASP A 128 -1.19 25.27 -29.88
N ILE A 129 -2.46 25.64 -30.08
CA ILE A 129 -3.47 25.72 -29.00
C ILE A 129 -3.75 24.33 -28.41
N PHE A 130 -3.93 23.31 -29.25
CA PHE A 130 -4.17 21.95 -28.77
C PHE A 130 -2.94 21.38 -28.05
N ALA A 131 -1.73 21.61 -28.56
CA ALA A 131 -0.50 21.21 -27.90
C ALA A 131 -0.38 21.87 -26.52
N ALA A 132 -0.58 23.19 -26.44
CA ALA A 132 -0.53 23.93 -25.17
C ALA A 132 -1.61 23.47 -24.17
N ALA A 133 -2.80 23.10 -24.64
CA ALA A 133 -3.85 22.56 -23.78
C ALA A 133 -3.51 21.18 -23.22
N LEU A 134 -2.89 20.30 -24.02
CA LEU A 134 -2.40 19.00 -23.55
C LEU A 134 -1.25 19.16 -22.56
N ASP A 135 -0.32 20.07 -22.82
CA ASP A 135 0.78 20.39 -21.91
C ASP A 135 0.26 20.96 -20.58
N GLY A 136 -0.76 21.83 -20.63
CA GLY A 136 -1.43 22.36 -19.44
C GLY A 136 -2.09 21.25 -18.61
N TRP A 137 -2.82 20.34 -19.26
CA TRP A 137 -3.45 19.21 -18.57
C TRP A 137 -2.44 18.26 -17.92
N GLU A 138 -1.31 18.00 -18.58
CA GLU A 138 -0.22 17.19 -18.03
C GLU A 138 0.47 17.88 -16.83
N GLY A 139 0.62 19.20 -16.89
CA GLY A 139 1.09 20.02 -15.77
C GLY A 139 0.17 19.91 -14.55
N ASP A 140 -1.14 19.99 -14.76
CA ASP A 140 -2.14 19.89 -13.69
C ASP A 140 -2.15 18.49 -13.04
N ILE A 141 -2.06 17.43 -13.84
CA ILE A 141 -1.92 16.05 -13.32
C ILE A 141 -0.64 15.90 -12.50
N SER A 142 0.49 16.40 -13.02
CA SER A 142 1.78 16.34 -12.33
C SER A 142 1.74 17.07 -10.98
N ALA A 143 1.08 18.23 -10.93
CA ALA A 143 0.88 18.99 -9.70
C ALA A 143 -0.01 18.23 -8.69
N LEU A 144 -1.08 17.58 -9.15
CA LEU A 144 -1.93 16.74 -8.31
C LEU A 144 -1.18 15.53 -7.73
N VAL A 145 -0.35 14.87 -8.54
CA VAL A 145 0.49 13.75 -8.09
C VAL A 145 1.49 14.21 -7.02
N LEU A 146 2.13 15.36 -7.22
CA LEU A 146 3.04 15.96 -6.23
C LEU A 146 2.31 16.33 -4.93
N ALA A 147 1.11 16.91 -5.03
CA ALA A 147 0.29 17.24 -3.87
C ALA A 147 -0.08 15.98 -3.07
N ARG A 148 -0.48 14.90 -3.75
CA ARG A 148 -0.79 13.61 -3.11
C ARG A 148 0.43 13.01 -2.41
N ARG A 149 1.64 13.17 -2.96
CA ARG A 149 2.88 12.72 -2.30
C ARG A 149 3.18 13.47 -1.02
N ARG A 150 2.99 14.79 -1.02
CA ARG A 150 3.14 15.61 0.19
C ARG A 150 2.13 15.18 1.25
N ALA A 151 0.89 14.89 0.86
CA ALA A 151 -0.12 14.35 1.77
C ALA A 151 0.28 12.99 2.36
N ASN A 152 0.68 12.02 1.52
CA ASN A 152 1.11 10.71 2.01
C ASN A 152 2.37 10.77 2.88
N ALA A 153 3.29 11.69 2.59
CA ALA A 153 4.48 11.90 3.42
C ALA A 153 4.10 12.50 4.79
N ALA A 154 3.17 13.47 4.81
CA ALA A 154 2.63 14.03 6.04
C ALA A 154 1.88 12.97 6.86
N GLU A 155 1.09 12.10 6.23
CA GLU A 155 0.39 10.99 6.91
C GLU A 155 1.37 10.02 7.60
N ARG A 156 2.47 9.65 6.92
CA ARG A 156 3.52 8.81 7.53
C ARG A 156 4.22 9.49 8.70
N GLU A 157 4.45 10.80 8.59
CA GLU A 157 5.07 11.58 9.66
C GLU A 157 4.15 11.69 10.88
N VAL A 158 2.85 11.89 10.65
CA VAL A 158 1.84 11.84 11.72
C VAL A 158 1.84 10.49 12.41
N GLU A 159 1.92 9.39 11.65
CA GLU A 159 1.96 8.05 12.23
C GLU A 159 3.26 7.80 13.01
N ARG A 160 4.41 8.25 12.51
CA ARG A 160 5.69 8.21 13.24
C ARG A 160 5.58 8.93 14.58
N LEU A 161 5.07 10.16 14.56
CA LEU A 161 4.88 10.96 15.78
C LEU A 161 3.88 10.32 16.75
N ARG A 162 2.83 9.67 16.25
CA ARG A 162 1.90 8.90 17.09
C ARG A 162 2.59 7.74 17.80
N VAL A 163 3.42 6.98 17.09
CA VAL A 163 4.20 5.88 17.68
C VAL A 163 5.21 6.40 18.71
N GLU A 164 5.93 7.48 18.39
CA GLU A 164 6.88 8.10 19.34
C GLU A 164 6.18 8.62 20.59
N LEU A 165 5.01 9.26 20.43
CA LEU A 165 4.22 9.73 21.57
C LEU A 165 3.77 8.57 22.45
N ALA A 166 3.29 7.47 21.86
CA ALA A 166 2.88 6.26 22.60
C ALA A 166 4.06 5.63 23.36
N GLN A 167 5.24 5.58 22.75
CA GLN A 167 6.45 5.08 23.40
C GLN A 167 6.94 6.00 24.53
N SER A 168 6.81 7.32 24.37
CA SER A 168 7.28 8.28 25.38
C SER A 168 6.35 8.39 26.60
N THR A 169 5.09 7.97 26.46
CA THR A 169 4.07 8.10 27.51
C THR A 169 3.82 6.80 28.29
N ASP A 170 4.48 5.69 27.93
CA ASP A 170 4.24 4.33 28.48
C ASP A 170 2.76 3.90 28.46
N CYS A 171 1.93 4.60 27.67
CA CYS A 171 0.51 4.34 27.48
C CYS A 171 0.27 3.68 26.13
N ARG A 172 -0.42 2.51 26.12
CA ARG A 172 -0.88 1.90 24.87
C ARG A 172 -1.91 2.79 24.18
N ILE A 173 -1.78 2.96 22.87
CA ILE A 173 -2.74 3.71 22.04
C ILE A 173 -4.12 3.05 22.18
N CYS A 174 -5.11 3.79 22.67
CA CYS A 174 -6.50 3.35 22.67
C CYS A 174 -7.03 3.47 21.22
N ASP A 175 -7.64 2.40 20.68
CA ASP A 175 -8.25 2.40 19.35
C ASP A 175 -9.48 3.34 19.30
N GLY A 176 -9.23 4.63 19.10
CA GLY A 176 -10.27 5.64 18.91
C GLY A 176 -10.08 6.88 19.76
N TYR A 177 -9.44 7.89 19.16
CA TYR A 177 -9.53 9.32 19.49
C TYR A 177 -9.27 9.75 20.95
N GLY A 178 -8.05 10.20 21.20
CA GLY A 178 -7.76 11.26 22.17
C GLY A 178 -6.69 10.91 23.22
N VAL A 179 -5.62 11.72 23.26
CA VAL A 179 -4.69 11.78 24.39
C VAL A 179 -5.17 12.93 25.29
N THR A 180 -5.67 12.63 26.48
CA THR A 180 -5.91 13.68 27.50
C THR A 180 -4.72 13.76 28.43
N GLY A 181 -3.98 14.87 28.37
CA GLY A 181 -2.93 15.17 29.33
C GLY A 181 -3.52 15.73 30.63
N HIS A 182 -3.06 15.22 31.77
CA HIS A 182 -3.16 15.91 33.06
C HIS A 182 -1.80 16.49 33.45
N GLY A 183 -1.85 17.55 34.25
CA GLY A 183 -0.74 18.46 34.56
C GLY A 183 0.49 17.80 35.22
N PRO A 184 1.54 18.60 35.45
CA PRO A 184 2.92 18.14 35.66
C PRO A 184 3.20 17.27 36.91
N ASP A 185 2.19 16.95 37.71
CA ASP A 185 2.36 16.34 39.03
C ASP A 185 1.71 14.94 39.15
N GLN A 186 1.19 14.37 38.05
CA GLN A 186 0.56 13.04 38.02
C GLN A 186 1.10 12.17 36.87
N TYR A 187 2.37 11.83 36.92
CA TYR A 187 2.96 10.78 36.09
C TYR A 187 2.67 9.43 36.75
N THR A 188 1.65 8.68 36.29
CA THR A 188 1.60 7.19 36.18
C THR A 188 0.17 6.60 36.10
N ASP A 189 -0.85 7.31 35.62
CA ASP A 189 -2.16 6.67 35.34
C ASP A 189 -2.60 6.90 33.90
N CYS A 190 -2.35 5.92 33.04
CA CYS A 190 -2.93 5.86 31.70
C CYS A 190 -4.43 5.54 31.82
N HIS A 191 -5.30 6.53 31.67
CA HIS A 191 -6.74 6.32 31.54
C HIS A 191 -7.15 6.34 30.06
N CYS A 192 -7.59 5.20 29.52
CA CYS A 192 -8.42 5.17 28.31
C CYS A 192 -9.88 5.42 28.77
N PRO A 193 -10.50 6.58 28.49
CA PRO A 193 -11.92 6.76 28.74
C PRO A 193 -12.70 5.92 27.72
N CYS A 194 -12.96 4.65 28.05
CA CYS A 194 -13.92 3.86 27.32
C CYS A 194 -15.28 4.54 27.50
N HIS A 195 -15.83 5.11 26.42
CA HIS A 195 -17.24 5.51 26.41
C HIS A 195 -18.07 4.30 26.85
N ALA A 196 -18.95 4.51 27.83
CA ALA A 196 -19.82 3.49 28.42
C ALA A 196 -20.47 2.61 27.34
N GLY A 197 -20.00 1.37 27.19
CA GLY A 197 -20.52 0.44 26.18
C GLY A 197 -19.61 -0.72 25.77
N CYS A 198 -18.30 -0.68 26.06
CA CYS A 198 -17.42 -1.81 25.76
C CYS A 198 -17.53 -2.88 26.87
N THR A 199 -18.34 -3.92 26.62
CA THR A 199 -18.32 -5.14 27.43
C THR A 199 -16.98 -5.85 27.19
N ALA A 200 -16.32 -6.23 28.28
CA ALA A 200 -14.99 -6.81 28.29
C ALA A 200 -15.00 -8.28 27.84
N TRP A 201 -15.36 -8.58 26.61
CA TRP A 201 -15.23 -9.92 26.03
C TRP A 201 -14.80 -9.80 24.57
N ASP A 202 -13.86 -10.66 24.16
CA ASP A 202 -13.27 -10.83 22.83
C ASP A 202 -12.01 -10.02 22.49
N ALA A 203 -10.89 -10.37 23.14
CA ALA A 203 -9.56 -10.25 22.54
C ALA A 203 -9.07 -11.65 22.13
N PRO A 204 -8.78 -11.91 20.84
CA PRO A 204 -8.20 -13.19 20.41
C PRO A 204 -6.68 -13.17 20.62
N GLY A 205 -6.17 -14.06 21.49
CA GLY A 205 -4.74 -14.39 21.53
C GLY A 205 -4.03 -14.32 22.88
N MET A 206 -4.59 -14.91 23.95
CA MET A 206 -3.77 -15.34 25.09
C MET A 206 -3.55 -16.87 25.05
N PRO A 207 -2.34 -17.36 25.38
CA PRO A 207 -2.03 -18.79 25.44
C PRO A 207 -2.69 -19.49 26.65
N ASP A 208 -3.13 -20.73 26.43
CA ASP A 208 -3.99 -21.58 27.29
C ASP A 208 -3.43 -22.01 28.67
N ASP A 209 -2.34 -21.44 29.16
CA ASP A 209 -1.66 -21.95 30.37
C ASP A 209 -2.08 -21.28 31.69
N ALA A 210 -3.26 -20.66 31.75
CA ALA A 210 -3.82 -20.08 32.97
C ALA A 210 -5.19 -20.67 33.32
N VAL A 211 -5.31 -21.99 33.33
CA VAL A 211 -6.39 -22.70 34.02
C VAL A 211 -5.78 -23.64 35.05
N GLN A 212 -5.55 -23.14 36.26
CA GLN A 212 -5.54 -23.98 37.46
C GLN A 212 -5.72 -23.16 38.75
N ALA A 213 -6.68 -23.65 39.55
CA ALA A 213 -6.92 -23.40 40.96
C ALA A 213 -7.48 -22.02 41.37
N HIS A 214 -8.81 -21.95 41.55
CA HIS A 214 -9.37 -21.83 42.90
C HIS A 214 -10.85 -22.22 42.88
N ASP A 215 -11.08 -23.48 43.21
CA ASP A 215 -12.34 -23.98 43.77
C ASP A 215 -12.36 -23.57 45.25
N SER A 216 -13.21 -22.60 45.59
CA SER A 216 -13.57 -22.29 46.97
C SER A 216 -14.94 -21.61 46.95
N GLY A 217 -15.99 -22.43 46.86
CA GLY A 217 -17.36 -21.97 47.02
C GLY A 217 -17.60 -21.32 48.37
N VAL A 218 -18.05 -20.07 48.35
CA VAL A 218 -18.92 -19.47 49.38
C VAL A 218 -19.81 -18.45 48.68
N ASP A 219 -21.10 -18.76 48.58
CA ASP A 219 -22.18 -17.89 48.13
C ASP A 219 -22.77 -17.15 49.35
N PRO A 220 -22.72 -15.81 49.43
CA PRO A 220 -23.36 -15.08 50.50
C PRO A 220 -24.50 -14.23 49.94
N THR A 221 -25.70 -14.76 49.74
CA THR A 221 -26.97 -13.99 49.85
C THR A 221 -28.24 -14.84 49.64
N VAL A 222 -28.88 -15.32 50.71
CA VAL A 222 -30.35 -15.35 50.83
C VAL A 222 -30.77 -15.20 52.30
N PRO A 223 -31.69 -14.28 52.64
CA PRO A 223 -32.25 -14.12 53.99
C PRO A 223 -33.58 -14.88 54.19
N GLY A 224 -33.80 -15.36 55.41
CA GLY A 224 -35.11 -15.40 56.08
C GLY A 224 -36.05 -16.58 55.78
N GLY A 225 -36.50 -17.25 56.84
CA GLY A 225 -37.69 -18.12 56.77
C GLY A 225 -37.87 -19.04 57.99
N HIS A 226 -38.65 -18.59 58.96
CA HIS A 226 -39.20 -19.36 60.07
C HIS A 226 -40.07 -20.55 59.61
N HIS A 227 -40.10 -21.65 60.36
CA HIS A 227 -41.27 -22.04 61.17
C HIS A 227 -41.05 -23.40 61.87
N ALA A 228 -41.44 -23.39 63.15
CA ALA A 228 -41.96 -24.48 64.01
C ALA A 228 -41.11 -25.74 64.24
#